data_AF-A0A9X4H9E2-F1
#
_entry.id   AF-A0A9X4H9E2-F1
#
_cell.length_a   1.000
_cell.length_b   1.000
_cell.length_c   1.000
_cell.angle_alpha   90.00
_cell.angle_beta   90.00
_cell.angle_gamma   90.00
#
_symmetry.space_group_name_H-M   'P 1'
#
loop_
_entity.id
_entity.type
_entity.pdbx_description
1 polymer ?
#
loop_
_entity_poly.entity_id
_entity_poly.type
_entity_poly.pdbx_seq_one_letter_code
_entity_poly.pdbx_strand_id
1 'polypeptide(L)'
;MFNDSNWQLIVQYLAYIFLMPPLVILVMDRLVQSLVRSVFPFYAVTGVLGTPIHELGHVLACWMFGLKITQIRLYSPDAATGRLGYVAFTYRPSSTVHAVGLVVQGVAPIFMAFLLFEFLFPLNPAVAPWGDSGFDGSVFLEGVVGAWTLVYGNLCAGGMGAVWSMSALIIAMHCIPSWADIRLALRGGVVLLVIALAASFLFKVDFASQLPTVLRNGLAHAQGMADAMSMRALEWVIYAVTMVTTLAVAGVFVMLVLPSLVVIVLRRLRYGGAVPSHPVAELDRAGGSDPVAGFGVLVSPDDGVEGKNRTMNSGATKNGKRMGGPPADQNGIGEASES
;
A
#
# COMPACT_ATOMS: atom_id res chain seq x y z
N MET A 1 -8.81 18.89 -30.05
CA MET A 1 -7.73 18.85 -31.08
C MET A 1 -6.42 19.08 -30.34
N PHE A 2 -5.70 18.00 -30.03
CA PHE A 2 -4.45 18.05 -29.24
C PHE A 2 -3.34 18.61 -30.13
N ASN A 3 -2.75 19.75 -29.75
CA ASN A 3 -1.54 20.26 -30.39
C ASN A 3 -0.33 19.41 -29.95
N ASP A 4 0.73 19.29 -30.76
CA ASP A 4 1.89 18.44 -30.46
C ASP A 4 2.58 18.81 -29.14
N SER A 5 2.53 20.08 -28.74
CA SER A 5 2.98 20.60 -27.45
C SER A 5 2.12 20.13 -26.26
N ASN A 6 0.82 19.91 -26.45
CA ASN A 6 -0.06 19.40 -25.39
C ASN A 6 0.16 17.91 -25.14
N TRP A 7 0.57 17.15 -26.17
CA TRP A 7 0.82 15.72 -26.03
C TRP A 7 2.05 15.43 -25.15
N GLN A 8 3.15 16.16 -25.36
CA GLN A 8 4.34 16.03 -24.53
C GLN A 8 4.06 16.37 -23.07
N LEU A 9 3.27 17.42 -22.83
CA LEU A 9 2.82 17.81 -21.50
C LEU A 9 2.01 16.66 -20.87
N ILE A 10 0.95 16.20 -21.53
CA ILE A 10 0.09 15.10 -21.05
C ILE A 10 0.91 13.84 -20.74
N VAL A 11 1.82 13.44 -21.63
CA VAL A 11 2.71 12.28 -21.42
C VAL A 11 3.65 12.49 -20.23
N GLN A 12 4.21 13.68 -20.07
CA GLN A 12 5.08 14.02 -18.95
C GLN A 12 4.32 13.97 -17.61
N TYR A 13 3.09 14.48 -17.56
CA TYR A 13 2.28 14.39 -16.34
C TYR A 13 1.77 12.98 -16.07
N LEU A 14 1.35 12.22 -17.10
CA LEU A 14 1.05 10.81 -16.92
C LEU A 14 2.28 10.06 -16.37
N ALA A 15 3.49 10.37 -16.85
CA ALA A 15 4.71 9.82 -16.28
C ALA A 15 4.90 10.24 -14.82
N TYR A 16 4.71 11.52 -14.46
CA TYR A 16 4.82 11.93 -13.05
C TYR A 16 3.77 11.29 -12.15
N ILE A 17 2.52 11.16 -12.59
CA ILE A 17 1.39 10.62 -11.81
C ILE A 17 1.50 9.10 -11.64
N PHE A 18 1.86 8.40 -12.70
CA PHE A 18 1.93 6.93 -12.70
C PHE A 18 3.30 6.40 -12.25
N LEU A 19 4.36 7.20 -12.25
CA LEU A 19 5.68 6.77 -11.83
C LEU A 19 6.03 7.23 -10.41
N MET A 20 5.89 8.52 -10.08
CA MET A 20 6.46 9.06 -8.83
C MET A 20 5.67 8.63 -7.58
N PRO A 21 4.36 8.94 -7.42
CA PRO A 21 3.63 8.52 -6.23
C PRO A 21 3.60 7.00 -6.02
N PRO A 22 3.37 6.15 -7.04
CA PRO A 22 3.43 4.70 -6.86
C PRO A 22 4.83 4.19 -6.48
N LEU A 23 5.89 4.79 -7.02
CA LEU A 23 7.27 4.46 -6.62
C LEU A 23 7.53 4.85 -5.17
N VAL A 24 7.12 6.05 -4.75
CA VAL A 24 7.25 6.49 -3.36
C VAL A 24 6.46 5.57 -2.43
N ILE A 25 5.22 5.23 -2.78
CA ILE A 25 4.38 4.30 -2.02
C ILE A 25 5.06 2.92 -1.91
N LEU A 26 5.63 2.40 -3.00
CA LEU A 26 6.36 1.13 -2.98
C LEU A 26 7.57 1.19 -2.03
N VAL A 27 8.37 2.25 -2.09
CA VAL A 27 9.54 2.43 -1.22
C VAL A 27 9.10 2.55 0.24
N MET A 28 8.05 3.33 0.52
CA MET A 28 7.52 3.52 1.86
C MET A 28 6.92 2.23 2.43
N ASP A 29 6.14 1.47 1.66
CA ASP A 29 5.57 0.18 2.07
C ASP A 29 6.69 -0.78 2.50
N ARG A 30 7.76 -0.88 1.70
CA ARG A 30 8.92 -1.73 2.02
C ARG A 30 9.69 -1.23 3.25
N LEU A 31 9.86 0.09 3.38
CA LEU A 31 10.53 0.70 4.53
C LEU A 31 9.74 0.44 5.82
N VAL A 32 8.42 0.69 5.81
CA VAL A 32 7.54 0.45 6.96
C VAL A 32 7.55 -1.02 7.34
N GLN A 33 7.41 -1.95 6.40
CA GLN A 33 7.48 -3.39 6.66
C GLN A 33 8.84 -3.83 7.26
N SER A 34 9.93 -3.18 6.87
CA SER A 34 11.26 -3.46 7.44
C SER A 34 11.39 -2.92 8.86
N LEU A 35 10.93 -1.70 9.12
CA LEU A 35 11.09 -1.03 10.42
C LEU A 35 10.09 -1.54 11.45
N VAL A 36 8.85 -1.83 11.05
CA VAL A 36 7.77 -2.23 11.96
C VAL A 36 8.13 -3.47 12.78
N ARG A 37 8.92 -4.40 12.22
CA ARG A 37 9.41 -5.58 12.95
C ARG A 37 10.18 -5.22 14.23
N SER A 38 10.84 -4.05 14.25
CA SER A 38 11.64 -3.58 15.38
C SER A 38 10.87 -2.63 16.32
N VAL A 39 9.78 -1.99 15.84
CA VAL A 39 9.03 -0.97 16.59
C VAL A 39 7.52 -1.23 16.64
N PHE A 40 7.10 -2.50 16.47
CA PHE A 40 5.69 -2.87 16.33
C PHE A 40 4.78 -2.29 17.42
N PRO A 41 5.11 -2.31 18.73
CA PRO A 41 4.23 -1.76 19.75
C PRO A 41 3.92 -0.27 19.53
N PHE A 42 4.92 0.51 19.14
CA PHE A 42 4.76 1.94 18.84
C PHE A 42 3.94 2.15 17.56
N TYR A 43 4.23 1.36 16.52
CA TYR A 43 3.47 1.39 15.28
C TYR A 43 1.99 1.04 15.49
N ALA A 44 1.70 0.02 16.32
CA ALA A 44 0.34 -0.35 16.69
C ALA A 44 -0.38 0.80 17.39
N VAL A 45 0.23 1.41 18.42
CA VAL A 45 -0.39 2.52 19.17
C VAL A 45 -0.72 3.71 18.26
N THR A 46 0.20 4.10 17.38
CA THR A 46 -0.06 5.19 16.42
C THR A 46 -1.14 4.83 15.40
N GLY A 47 -1.26 3.54 15.05
CA GLY A 47 -2.24 3.06 14.08
C GLY A 47 -3.68 3.06 14.54
N VAL A 48 -3.94 3.25 15.84
CA VAL A 48 -5.31 3.35 16.39
C VAL A 48 -6.13 4.43 15.67
N LEU A 49 -5.48 5.52 15.22
CA LEU A 49 -6.16 6.60 14.51
C LEU A 49 -6.27 6.34 13.01
N GLY A 50 -5.14 6.09 12.34
CA GLY A 50 -5.12 6.03 10.88
C GLY A 50 -5.59 4.70 10.29
N THR A 51 -5.36 3.56 10.94
CA THR A 51 -5.76 2.26 10.40
C THR A 51 -7.28 2.12 10.26
N PRO A 52 -8.12 2.49 11.23
CA PRO A 52 -9.57 2.47 11.02
C PRO A 52 -10.02 3.34 9.85
N ILE A 53 -9.41 4.51 9.65
CA ILE A 53 -9.69 5.40 8.51
C ILE A 53 -9.31 4.73 7.18
N HIS A 54 -8.13 4.09 7.15
CA HIS A 54 -7.66 3.31 6.01
C HIS A 54 -8.67 2.23 5.63
N GLU A 55 -9.05 1.37 6.58
CA GLU A 55 -9.95 0.25 6.31
C GLU A 55 -11.38 0.73 5.99
N LEU A 56 -11.85 1.84 6.58
CA LEU A 56 -13.12 2.44 6.22
C LEU A 56 -13.13 2.95 4.77
N GLY A 57 -12.01 3.42 4.24
CA GLY A 57 -11.87 3.74 2.82
C GLY A 57 -12.14 2.54 1.93
N HIS A 58 -11.55 1.39 2.27
CA HIS A 58 -11.81 0.12 1.57
C HIS A 58 -13.29 -0.30 1.66
N VAL A 59 -13.91 -0.17 2.83
CA VAL A 59 -15.35 -0.47 3.00
C VAL A 59 -16.20 0.44 2.13
N LEU A 60 -15.92 1.74 2.12
CA LEU A 60 -16.68 2.71 1.34
C LEU A 60 -16.56 2.43 -0.16
N ALA A 61 -15.35 2.15 -0.65
CA ALA A 61 -15.12 1.75 -2.04
C ALA A 61 -15.88 0.47 -2.40
N CYS A 62 -15.85 -0.54 -1.54
CA CYS A 62 -16.63 -1.76 -1.75
C CYS A 62 -18.12 -1.47 -1.90
N TRP A 63 -18.66 -0.59 -1.05
CA TRP A 63 -20.09 -0.29 -1.04
C TRP A 63 -20.53 0.51 -2.27
N MET A 64 -19.72 1.49 -2.69
CA MET A 64 -20.00 2.30 -3.89
C MET A 64 -20.02 1.47 -5.19
N PHE A 65 -19.18 0.44 -5.28
CA PHE A 65 -19.02 -0.36 -6.51
C PHE A 65 -19.61 -1.76 -6.43
N GLY A 66 -20.36 -2.07 -5.37
CA GLY A 66 -21.02 -3.36 -5.19
C GLY A 66 -20.04 -4.54 -5.04
N LEU A 67 -18.84 -4.29 -4.51
CA LEU A 67 -17.89 -5.34 -4.17
C LEU A 67 -18.36 -6.04 -2.90
N LYS A 68 -18.48 -7.36 -2.94
CA LYS A 68 -19.08 -8.12 -1.83
C LYS A 68 -18.05 -8.32 -0.73
N ILE A 69 -18.19 -7.57 0.36
CA ILE A 69 -17.35 -7.71 1.54
C ILE A 69 -17.58 -9.08 2.20
N THR A 70 -16.50 -9.79 2.49
CA THR A 70 -16.52 -11.09 3.17
C THR A 70 -16.04 -10.98 4.61
N GLN A 71 -15.12 -10.05 4.91
CA GLN A 71 -14.61 -9.84 6.26
C GLN A 71 -14.13 -8.40 6.47
N ILE A 72 -14.39 -7.85 7.67
CA ILE A 72 -13.92 -6.52 8.08
C ILE A 72 -13.22 -6.64 9.43
N ARG A 73 -12.00 -6.11 9.53
CA ARG A 73 -11.28 -5.88 10.77
C ARG A 73 -10.64 -4.49 10.72
N LEU A 74 -11.35 -3.49 11.23
CA LEU A 74 -10.89 -2.09 11.21
C LEU A 74 -9.61 -1.88 12.02
N TYR A 75 -9.45 -2.64 13.10
CA TYR A 75 -8.24 -2.62 13.92
C TYR A 75 -8.08 -3.95 14.66
N SER A 76 -7.05 -4.70 14.32
CA SER A 76 -6.67 -5.99 14.88
C SER A 76 -5.14 -6.19 14.72
N PRO A 77 -4.32 -5.50 15.53
CA PRO A 77 -2.86 -5.57 15.43
C PRO A 77 -2.33 -6.99 15.58
N ASP A 78 -1.48 -7.40 14.65
CA ASP A 78 -0.82 -8.69 14.63
C ASP A 78 0.70 -8.51 14.47
N ALA A 79 1.44 -8.75 15.55
CA ALA A 79 2.88 -8.58 15.58
C ALA A 79 3.64 -9.55 14.67
N ALA A 80 3.06 -10.72 14.38
CA ALA A 80 3.69 -11.73 13.52
C ALA A 80 3.69 -11.29 12.06
N THR A 81 2.62 -10.62 11.63
CA THR A 81 2.46 -10.17 10.24
C THR A 81 2.78 -8.68 10.06
N GLY A 82 2.80 -7.89 11.13
CA GLY A 82 2.94 -6.43 11.10
C GLY A 82 1.65 -5.71 10.70
N ARG A 83 0.54 -6.44 10.55
CA ARG A 83 -0.74 -5.92 10.07
C ARG A 83 -1.54 -5.28 11.21
N LEU A 84 -2.24 -4.19 10.91
CA LEU A 84 -3.10 -3.49 11.87
C LEU A 84 -4.59 -3.63 11.59
N GLY A 85 -4.99 -3.92 10.35
CA GLY A 85 -6.39 -4.05 9.92
C GLY A 85 -6.47 -4.77 8.58
N TYR A 86 -7.69 -5.11 8.14
CA TYR A 86 -7.96 -5.53 6.76
C TYR A 86 -9.45 -5.51 6.42
N VAL A 87 -9.73 -5.35 5.13
CA VAL A 87 -11.00 -5.66 4.48
C VAL A 87 -10.78 -6.73 3.42
N ALA A 88 -11.56 -7.82 3.49
CA ALA A 88 -11.60 -8.86 2.47
C ALA A 88 -12.93 -8.77 1.71
N PHE A 89 -12.90 -8.96 0.40
CA PHE A 89 -14.05 -8.86 -0.47
C PHE A 89 -13.91 -9.70 -1.75
N THR A 90 -15.00 -9.83 -2.49
CA THR A 90 -15.03 -10.56 -3.77
C THR A 90 -15.58 -9.67 -4.88
N TYR A 91 -15.10 -9.90 -6.11
CA TYR A 91 -15.51 -9.13 -7.28
C TYR A 91 -15.71 -10.03 -8.50
N ARG A 92 -16.51 -9.57 -9.48
CA ARG A 92 -16.73 -10.25 -10.75
C ARG A 92 -15.78 -9.67 -11.81
N PRO A 93 -14.84 -10.47 -12.36
CA PRO A 93 -13.88 -9.98 -13.35
C PRO A 93 -14.52 -9.47 -14.66
N SER A 94 -15.70 -9.99 -15.02
CA SER A 94 -16.45 -9.59 -16.21
C SER A 94 -17.16 -8.25 -16.09
N SER A 95 -17.25 -7.67 -14.88
CA SER A 95 -17.99 -6.43 -14.64
C SER A 95 -17.08 -5.21 -14.73
N THR A 96 -17.34 -4.33 -15.70
CA THR A 96 -16.64 -3.04 -15.82
C THR A 96 -16.83 -2.18 -14.57
N VAL A 97 -18.00 -2.23 -13.93
CA VAL A 97 -18.27 -1.51 -12.67
C VAL A 97 -17.34 -2.00 -11.57
N HIS A 98 -17.10 -3.32 -11.48
CA HIS A 98 -16.16 -3.86 -10.51
C HIS A 98 -14.72 -3.52 -10.88
N ALA A 99 -14.36 -3.45 -12.17
CA ALA A 99 -13.04 -2.99 -12.59
C ALA A 99 -12.78 -1.54 -12.14
N VAL A 100 -13.76 -0.63 -12.27
CA VAL A 100 -13.68 0.72 -11.67
C VAL A 100 -13.56 0.63 -10.15
N GLY A 101 -14.37 -0.23 -9.52
CA GLY A 101 -14.32 -0.47 -8.08
C GLY A 101 -12.96 -0.90 -7.58
N LEU A 102 -12.24 -1.76 -8.31
CA LEU A 102 -10.88 -2.18 -7.96
C LEU A 102 -9.88 -1.03 -7.98
N VAL A 103 -9.99 -0.13 -8.97
CA VAL A 103 -9.16 1.08 -9.04
C VAL A 103 -9.44 1.96 -7.84
N VAL A 104 -10.72 2.26 -7.57
CA VAL A 104 -11.10 3.12 -6.45
C VAL A 104 -10.72 2.50 -5.11
N GLN A 105 -10.91 1.19 -4.93
CA GLN A 105 -10.51 0.45 -3.74
C GLN A 105 -9.02 0.67 -3.41
N GLY A 106 -8.14 0.53 -4.41
CA GLY A 106 -6.70 0.60 -4.16
C GLY A 106 -6.19 2.00 -3.77
N VAL A 107 -6.94 3.07 -4.09
CA VAL A 107 -6.58 4.45 -3.73
C VAL A 107 -7.46 5.04 -2.61
N ALA A 108 -8.53 4.35 -2.23
CA ALA A 108 -9.52 4.85 -1.27
C ALA A 108 -8.94 5.32 0.08
N PRO A 109 -7.95 4.62 0.68
CA PRO A 109 -7.33 5.08 1.94
C PRO A 109 -6.73 6.50 1.85
N ILE A 110 -6.07 6.83 0.73
CA ILE A 110 -5.50 8.18 0.50
C ILE A 110 -6.61 9.21 0.44
N PHE A 111 -7.68 8.94 -0.32
CA PHE A 111 -8.79 9.89 -0.45
C PHE A 111 -9.51 10.08 0.88
N MET A 112 -9.66 9.04 1.69
CA MET A 112 -10.23 9.17 3.03
C MET A 112 -9.38 10.08 3.93
N ALA A 113 -8.05 9.93 3.92
CA ALA A 113 -7.16 10.82 4.66
C ALA A 113 -7.24 12.26 4.13
N PHE A 114 -7.23 12.43 2.81
CA PHE A 114 -7.34 13.74 2.17
C PHE A 114 -8.63 14.47 2.56
N LEU A 115 -9.78 13.82 2.42
CA LEU A 115 -11.08 14.38 2.79
C LEU A 115 -11.13 14.72 4.29
N LEU A 116 -10.54 13.89 5.14
CA LEU A 116 -10.43 14.19 6.56
C LEU A 116 -9.62 15.46 6.83
N PHE A 117 -8.47 15.62 6.18
CA PHE A 117 -7.65 16.81 6.32
C PHE A 117 -8.36 18.05 5.80
N GLU A 118 -9.08 17.93 4.67
CA GLU A 118 -9.79 19.06 4.09
C GLU A 118 -10.97 19.50 4.97
N PHE A 119 -11.75 18.58 5.51
CA PHE A 119 -13.00 18.96 6.19
C PHE A 119 -12.89 19.08 7.71
N LEU A 120 -11.92 18.43 8.35
CA LEU A 120 -11.84 18.37 9.81
C LEU A 120 -10.61 19.07 10.41
N PHE A 121 -9.53 19.30 9.64
CA PHE A 121 -8.33 19.90 10.21
C PHE A 121 -8.37 21.43 10.12
N PRO A 122 -7.92 22.15 11.18
CA PRO A 122 -7.72 23.59 11.10
C PRO A 122 -6.58 23.90 10.13
N LEU A 123 -6.57 25.11 9.57
CA LEU A 123 -5.60 25.52 8.55
C LEU A 123 -5.40 24.43 7.49
N ASN A 124 -6.53 23.87 7.03
CA ASN A 124 -6.54 23.00 5.87
C ASN A 124 -5.91 23.76 4.70
N PRO A 125 -5.18 23.08 3.83
CA PRO A 125 -4.78 23.70 2.59
C PRO A 125 -6.04 23.72 1.73
N ALA A 126 -6.92 24.71 1.97
CA ALA A 126 -8.17 24.88 1.26
C ALA A 126 -7.91 24.62 -0.22
N VAL A 127 -8.65 23.70 -0.82
CA VAL A 127 -8.35 23.26 -2.19
C VAL A 127 -8.57 24.45 -3.13
N ALA A 128 -7.51 25.16 -3.45
CA ALA A 128 -7.49 26.11 -4.53
C ALA A 128 -7.26 25.31 -5.82
N PRO A 129 -8.34 24.97 -6.55
CA PRO A 129 -8.28 25.07 -8.00
C PRO A 129 -9.69 25.31 -8.56
N TRP A 130 -10.34 26.39 -8.14
CA TRP A 130 -11.42 27.00 -8.93
C TRP A 130 -10.93 28.24 -9.68
N GLY A 131 -9.61 28.47 -9.71
CA GLY A 131 -9.01 29.48 -10.55
C GLY A 131 -8.95 29.00 -12.00
N ASP A 132 -9.26 29.88 -12.94
CA ASP A 132 -9.23 29.62 -14.38
C ASP A 132 -7.81 29.43 -14.96
N SER A 133 -6.83 29.08 -14.13
CA SER A 133 -5.50 28.72 -14.61
C SER A 133 -5.59 27.38 -15.31
N GLY A 134 -5.31 27.37 -16.61
CA GLY A 134 -5.10 26.13 -17.35
C GLY A 134 -4.07 25.24 -16.66
N PHE A 135 -4.13 23.95 -16.97
CA PHE A 135 -3.28 22.90 -16.42
C PHE A 135 -1.79 23.30 -16.33
N ASP A 136 -1.31 23.58 -15.12
CA ASP A 136 0.06 24.01 -14.81
C ASP A 136 0.77 22.95 -13.96
N GLY A 137 2.07 22.79 -14.13
CA GLY A 137 2.89 21.83 -13.38
C GLY A 137 3.01 22.12 -11.89
N SER A 138 2.45 23.25 -11.47
CA SER A 138 2.34 23.67 -10.10
C SER A 138 1.54 22.71 -9.24
N VAL A 139 0.57 21.94 -9.76
CA VAL A 139 -0.33 21.12 -8.93
C VAL A 139 0.40 20.12 -8.02
N PHE A 140 1.52 19.54 -8.49
CA PHE A 140 2.37 18.70 -7.64
C PHE A 140 2.99 19.51 -6.50
N LEU A 141 3.59 20.66 -6.83
CA LEU A 141 4.19 21.54 -5.85
C LEU A 141 3.15 22.10 -4.88
N GLU A 142 1.95 22.41 -5.35
CA GLU A 142 0.80 22.81 -4.55
C GLU A 142 0.39 21.71 -3.57
N GLY A 143 0.42 20.44 -3.99
CA GLY A 143 0.20 19.31 -3.07
C GLY A 143 1.27 19.26 -1.97
N VAL A 144 2.54 19.47 -2.31
CA VAL A 144 3.65 19.54 -1.34
C VAL A 144 3.50 20.75 -0.40
N VAL A 145 3.16 21.93 -0.94
CA VAL A 145 2.90 23.15 -0.18
C VAL A 145 1.67 22.97 0.71
N GLY A 146 0.65 22.26 0.24
CA GLY A 146 -0.55 21.93 1.01
C GLY A 146 -0.22 21.05 2.21
N ALA A 147 0.60 20.01 2.00
CA ALA A 147 1.13 19.17 3.08
C ALA A 147 1.94 20.00 4.10
N TRP A 148 2.81 20.89 3.61
CA TRP A 148 3.58 21.78 4.48
C TRP A 148 2.68 22.73 5.27
N THR A 149 1.68 23.33 4.64
CA THR A 149 0.73 24.24 5.27
C THR A 149 -0.05 23.53 6.36
N LEU A 150 -0.53 22.30 6.09
CA LEU A 150 -1.25 21.51 7.08
C LEU A 150 -0.38 21.21 8.31
N VAL A 151 0.89 20.84 8.13
CA VAL A 151 1.76 20.47 9.26
C VAL A 151 2.37 21.70 9.92
N TYR A 152 3.12 22.51 9.18
CA TYR A 152 3.84 23.65 9.71
C TYR A 152 2.90 24.79 10.11
N GLY A 153 1.87 25.07 9.30
CA GLY A 153 0.89 26.11 9.60
C GLY A 153 0.16 25.84 10.92
N ASN A 154 -0.31 24.60 11.12
CA ASN A 154 -0.89 24.19 12.40
C ASN A 154 0.14 24.20 13.53
N LEU A 155 1.38 23.75 13.29
CA LEU A 155 2.40 23.71 14.34
C LEU A 155 2.69 25.12 14.89
N CYS A 156 2.70 26.12 14.02
CA CYS A 156 2.88 27.53 14.37
C CYS A 156 1.65 28.17 15.03
N ALA A 157 0.47 27.56 14.95
CA ALA A 157 -0.76 28.07 15.56
C ALA A 157 -0.85 27.84 17.08
N GLY A 158 0.13 27.16 17.68
CA GLY A 158 0.26 26.96 19.13
C GLY A 158 0.14 25.50 19.56
N GLY A 159 -0.02 25.26 20.87
CA GLY A 159 0.01 23.91 21.45
C GLY A 159 -1.04 22.94 20.88
N MET A 160 -2.28 23.41 20.67
CA MET A 160 -3.33 22.61 20.03
C MET A 160 -3.04 22.35 18.55
N GLY A 161 -2.45 23.34 17.88
CA GLY A 161 -2.00 23.20 16.49
C GLY A 161 -0.93 22.12 16.32
N ALA A 162 0.01 22.00 17.27
CA ALA A 162 0.98 20.91 17.29
C ALA A 162 0.32 19.52 17.38
N VAL A 163 -0.79 19.39 18.12
CA VAL A 163 -1.58 18.14 18.19
C VAL A 163 -2.21 17.81 16.84
N TRP A 164 -2.76 18.81 16.14
CA TRP A 164 -3.27 18.65 14.78
C TRP A 164 -2.16 18.24 13.81
N SER A 165 -1.02 18.92 13.79
CA SER A 165 0.13 18.55 12.97
C SER A 165 0.56 17.10 13.21
N MET A 166 0.61 16.69 14.47
CA MET A 166 0.99 15.33 14.83
C MET A 166 -0.03 14.29 14.36
N SER A 167 -1.32 14.61 14.52
CA SER A 167 -2.41 13.75 14.06
C SER A 167 -2.39 13.59 12.55
N ALA A 168 -2.09 14.66 11.79
CA ALA A 168 -1.98 14.61 10.33
C ALA A 168 -0.88 13.64 9.89
N LEU A 169 0.31 13.74 10.52
CA LEU A 169 1.44 12.84 10.22
C LEU A 169 1.12 11.38 10.56
N ILE A 170 0.48 11.13 11.70
CA ILE A 170 0.07 9.78 12.12
C ILE A 170 -0.95 9.19 11.15
N ILE A 171 -1.99 9.96 10.80
CA ILE A 171 -3.06 9.49 9.91
C ILE A 171 -2.50 9.24 8.52
N ALA A 172 -1.73 10.17 7.95
CA ALA A 172 -1.17 10.00 6.61
C ALA A 172 -0.25 8.77 6.51
N MET A 173 0.61 8.55 7.51
CA MET A 173 1.49 7.37 7.57
C MET A 173 0.72 6.05 7.55
N HIS A 174 -0.46 5.99 8.17
CA HIS A 174 -1.27 4.78 8.25
C HIS A 174 -2.32 4.66 7.13
N CYS A 175 -2.58 5.75 6.40
CA CYS A 175 -3.46 5.76 5.22
C CYS A 175 -2.70 5.62 3.90
N ILE A 176 -1.37 5.48 3.92
CA ILE A 176 -0.62 5.16 2.70
C ILE A 176 -1.04 3.76 2.20
N PRO A 177 -1.36 3.59 0.91
CA PRO A 177 -1.78 2.30 0.38
C PRO A 177 -0.62 1.30 0.44
N SER A 178 -0.94 0.04 0.69
CA SER A 178 0.05 -1.04 0.61
C SER A 178 0.31 -1.43 -0.84
N TRP A 179 1.37 -2.20 -1.08
CA TRP A 179 1.60 -2.80 -2.39
C TRP A 179 0.44 -3.68 -2.87
N ALA A 180 -0.33 -4.29 -1.96
CA ALA A 180 -1.49 -5.07 -2.35
C ALA A 180 -2.63 -4.20 -2.91
N ASP A 181 -2.87 -3.04 -2.30
CA ASP A 181 -3.86 -2.07 -2.76
C ASP A 181 -3.50 -1.53 -4.14
N ILE A 182 -2.21 -1.23 -4.36
CA ILE A 182 -1.71 -0.79 -5.67
C ILE A 182 -1.85 -1.90 -6.73
N ARG A 183 -1.48 -3.15 -6.41
CA ARG A 183 -1.66 -4.29 -7.35
C ARG A 183 -3.13 -4.47 -7.73
N LEU A 184 -4.03 -4.28 -6.77
CA LEU A 184 -5.46 -4.39 -6.99
C LEU A 184 -5.98 -3.28 -7.90
N ALA A 185 -5.59 -2.03 -7.66
CA ALA A 185 -5.91 -0.92 -8.55
C ALA A 185 -5.37 -1.14 -9.97
N LEU A 186 -4.14 -1.66 -10.11
CA LEU A 186 -3.56 -1.97 -11.41
C LEU A 186 -4.36 -3.05 -12.17
N ARG A 187 -4.88 -4.08 -11.49
CA ARG A 187 -5.73 -5.09 -12.12
C ARG A 187 -7.00 -4.48 -12.73
N GLY A 188 -7.69 -3.61 -11.98
CA GLY A 188 -8.84 -2.86 -12.50
C GLY A 188 -8.44 -1.91 -13.63
N GLY A 189 -7.33 -1.20 -13.46
CA GLY A 189 -6.81 -0.23 -14.42
C GLY A 189 -6.48 -0.84 -15.79
N VAL A 190 -5.91 -2.04 -15.82
CA VAL A 190 -5.64 -2.75 -17.10
C VAL A 190 -6.93 -3.06 -17.84
N VAL A 191 -7.99 -3.51 -17.16
CA VAL A 191 -9.30 -3.77 -17.79
C VAL A 191 -9.88 -2.48 -18.36
N LEU A 192 -9.86 -1.39 -17.59
CA LEU A 192 -10.36 -0.09 -18.04
C LEU A 192 -9.56 0.47 -19.22
N LEU A 193 -8.23 0.27 -19.22
CA LEU A 193 -7.37 0.68 -20.31
C LEU A 193 -7.72 -0.05 -21.61
N VAL A 194 -7.92 -1.38 -21.56
CA VAL A 194 -8.33 -2.17 -22.73
C VAL A 194 -9.67 -1.68 -23.27
N ILE A 195 -10.64 -1.42 -22.39
CA ILE A 195 -11.96 -0.89 -22.76
C ILE A 195 -11.81 0.50 -23.40
N ALA A 196 -11.01 1.38 -22.81
CA ALA A 196 -10.78 2.73 -23.32
C ALA A 196 -10.11 2.71 -24.71
N LEU A 197 -9.13 1.83 -24.92
CA LEU A 197 -8.48 1.65 -26.21
C LEU A 197 -9.44 1.10 -27.28
N ALA A 198 -10.26 0.11 -26.92
CA ALA A 198 -11.30 -0.42 -27.82
C ALA A 198 -12.33 0.66 -28.19
N ALA A 199 -12.80 1.42 -27.20
CA ALA A 199 -13.69 2.55 -27.43
C ALA A 199 -13.05 3.60 -28.34
N SER A 200 -11.79 3.98 -28.08
CA SER A 200 -11.04 4.94 -28.91
C SER A 200 -10.94 4.49 -30.36
N PHE A 201 -10.71 3.19 -30.60
CA PHE A 201 -10.69 2.62 -31.95
C PHE A 201 -12.06 2.70 -32.64
N LEU A 202 -13.15 2.39 -31.92
CA LEU A 202 -14.51 2.47 -32.44
C LEU A 202 -14.94 3.92 -32.73
N PHE A 203 -14.52 4.88 -31.91
CA PHE A 203 -14.82 6.31 -32.10
C PHE A 203 -14.04 6.97 -33.25
N LYS A 204 -12.99 6.33 -33.78
CA LYS A 204 -12.34 6.76 -35.03
C LYS A 204 -13.20 6.47 -36.27
N VAL A 205 -14.28 5.68 -36.14
CA VAL A 205 -15.29 5.56 -37.19
C VAL A 205 -16.09 6.87 -37.19
N ASP A 206 -15.94 7.66 -38.26
CA ASP A 206 -16.40 9.05 -38.36
C ASP A 206 -17.93 9.18 -38.54
N PHE A 207 -18.70 8.57 -37.63
CA PHE A 207 -20.15 8.69 -37.55
C PHE A 207 -20.61 10.13 -37.27
N ALA A 208 -19.77 10.93 -36.62
CA ALA A 208 -20.07 12.32 -36.27
C ALA A 208 -20.23 13.21 -37.51
N SER A 209 -19.55 12.90 -38.61
CA SER A 209 -19.68 13.59 -39.89
C SER A 209 -21.07 13.44 -40.53
N GLN A 210 -21.82 12.38 -40.16
CA GLN A 210 -23.15 12.09 -40.70
C GLN A 210 -24.29 12.67 -39.86
N LEU A 211 -24.00 13.28 -38.71
CA LEU A 211 -25.02 13.85 -37.82
C LEU A 211 -25.44 15.27 -38.26
N PRO A 212 -26.71 15.67 -38.04
CA PRO A 212 -27.16 17.05 -38.26
C PRO A 212 -26.32 18.07 -37.47
N THR A 213 -26.09 19.25 -38.05
CA THR A 213 -25.21 20.30 -37.48
C THR A 213 -25.54 20.67 -36.04
N VAL A 214 -26.83 20.73 -35.67
CA VAL A 214 -27.28 21.02 -34.30
C VAL A 214 -26.81 19.94 -33.32
N LEU A 215 -26.97 18.66 -33.69
CA LEU A 215 -26.55 17.52 -32.86
C LEU A 215 -25.02 17.44 -32.76
N ARG A 216 -24.31 17.70 -33.86
CA ARG A 216 -22.84 17.76 -33.88
C ARG A 216 -22.31 18.84 -32.94
N ASN A 217 -22.89 20.04 -32.99
CA ASN A 217 -22.48 21.15 -32.12
C ASN A 217 -22.81 20.87 -30.65
N GLY A 218 -23.97 20.26 -30.37
CA GLY A 218 -24.33 19.82 -29.02
C GLY A 218 -23.38 18.77 -28.46
N LEU A 219 -23.03 17.76 -29.27
CA LEU A 219 -22.08 16.72 -28.87
C LEU A 219 -20.67 17.28 -28.65
N ALA A 220 -20.22 18.20 -29.51
CA ALA A 220 -18.93 18.87 -29.35
C ALA A 220 -18.88 19.71 -28.06
N HIS A 221 -19.97 20.40 -27.70
CA HIS A 221 -20.05 21.13 -26.43
C HIS A 221 -20.03 20.18 -25.22
N ALA A 222 -20.81 19.10 -25.27
CA ALA A 222 -20.83 18.09 -24.23
C ALA A 222 -19.45 17.43 -24.05
N GLN A 223 -18.76 17.13 -25.14
CA GLN A 223 -17.40 16.60 -25.12
C GLN A 223 -16.43 17.61 -24.51
N GLY A 224 -16.49 18.89 -24.89
CA GLY A 224 -15.64 19.94 -24.31
C GLY A 224 -15.87 20.11 -22.80
N MET A 225 -17.12 20.03 -22.33
CA MET A 225 -17.45 20.06 -20.91
C MET A 225 -16.92 18.82 -20.18
N ALA A 226 -17.07 17.63 -20.77
CA ALA A 226 -16.55 16.39 -20.21
C ALA A 226 -15.02 16.42 -20.11
N ASP A 227 -14.32 16.88 -21.15
CA ASP A 227 -12.87 17.05 -21.16
C ASP A 227 -12.43 18.01 -20.05
N ALA A 228 -13.08 19.17 -19.92
CA ALA A 228 -12.77 20.14 -18.87
C ALA A 228 -13.00 19.59 -17.45
N MET A 229 -14.12 18.90 -17.23
CA MET A 229 -14.40 18.26 -15.94
C MET A 229 -13.41 17.14 -15.61
N SER A 230 -13.00 16.36 -16.62
CA SER A 230 -12.03 15.27 -16.45
C SER A 230 -10.64 15.79 -16.07
N MET A 231 -10.19 16.89 -16.69
CA MET A 231 -8.92 17.53 -16.37
C MET A 231 -8.91 18.08 -14.94
N ARG A 232 -9.99 18.76 -14.53
CA ARG A 232 -10.14 19.24 -13.15
C ARG A 232 -10.15 18.10 -12.13
N ALA A 233 -10.88 17.02 -12.43
CA ALA A 233 -10.88 15.84 -11.57
C ALA A 233 -9.47 15.24 -11.44
N LEU A 234 -8.70 15.20 -12.54
CA LEU A 234 -7.33 14.72 -12.54
C LEU A 234 -6.43 15.59 -11.66
N GLU A 235 -6.49 16.92 -11.79
CA GLU A 235 -5.73 17.86 -10.95
C GLU A 235 -5.98 17.63 -9.45
N TRP A 236 -7.25 17.46 -9.07
CA TRP A 236 -7.62 17.13 -7.69
C TRP A 236 -7.03 15.82 -7.19
N VAL A 237 -7.05 14.78 -8.03
CA VAL A 237 -6.44 13.49 -7.70
C VAL A 237 -4.93 13.64 -7.50
N ILE A 238 -4.25 14.39 -8.39
CA ILE A 238 -2.80 14.64 -8.28
C ILE A 238 -2.48 15.37 -6.99
N TYR A 239 -3.23 16.44 -6.69
CA TYR A 239 -3.07 17.23 -5.48
C TYR A 239 -3.22 16.37 -4.23
N ALA A 240 -4.33 15.63 -4.13
CA ALA A 240 -4.65 14.79 -2.98
C ALA A 240 -3.59 13.70 -2.76
N VAL A 241 -3.21 12.98 -3.82
CA VAL A 241 -2.19 11.92 -3.76
C VAL A 241 -0.84 12.49 -3.35
N THR A 242 -0.43 13.62 -3.95
CA THR A 242 0.87 14.24 -3.64
C THR A 242 0.92 14.76 -2.21
N MET A 243 -0.12 15.45 -1.77
CA MET A 243 -0.23 15.98 -0.41
C MET A 243 -0.16 14.85 0.63
N VAL A 244 -1.02 13.85 0.53
CA VAL A 244 -1.08 12.75 1.50
C VAL A 244 0.20 11.93 1.47
N THR A 245 0.77 11.67 0.29
CA THR A 245 2.05 10.93 0.18
C THR A 245 3.20 11.72 0.81
N THR A 246 3.25 13.05 0.61
CA THR A 246 4.25 13.92 1.25
C THR A 246 4.13 13.86 2.78
N LEU A 247 2.90 13.95 3.31
CA LEU A 247 2.63 13.81 4.74
C LEU A 247 3.01 12.43 5.26
N ALA A 248 2.72 11.37 4.51
CA ALA A 248 3.04 10.01 4.89
C ALA A 248 4.56 9.79 4.96
N VAL A 249 5.32 10.29 3.99
CA VAL A 249 6.79 10.26 4.01
C VAL A 249 7.34 11.01 5.23
N ALA A 250 6.84 12.22 5.49
CA ALA A 250 7.22 12.99 6.68
C ALA A 250 6.86 12.25 7.98
N GLY A 251 5.68 11.64 8.04
CA GLY A 251 5.20 10.86 9.17
C GLY A 251 6.07 9.65 9.45
N VAL A 252 6.36 8.83 8.43
CA VAL A 252 7.28 7.69 8.53
C VAL A 252 8.66 8.13 9.02
N PHE A 253 9.18 9.23 8.48
CA PHE A 253 10.48 9.74 8.90
C PHE A 253 10.49 10.18 10.38
N VAL A 254 9.52 11.00 10.77
CA VAL A 254 9.44 11.54 12.14
C VAL A 254 9.11 10.46 13.17
N MET A 255 8.22 9.52 12.84
CA MET A 255 7.67 8.56 13.78
C MET A 255 8.40 7.23 13.82
N LEU A 256 8.93 6.75 12.70
CA LEU A 256 9.60 5.44 12.66
C LEU A 256 11.11 5.59 12.53
N VAL A 257 11.59 6.39 11.58
CA VAL A 257 13.03 6.47 11.28
C VAL A 257 13.80 7.15 12.41
N LEU A 258 13.38 8.35 12.83
CA LEU A 258 14.08 9.11 13.88
C LEU A 258 14.17 8.32 15.21
N PRO A 259 13.08 7.77 15.78
CA PRO A 259 13.18 7.02 17.03
C PRO A 259 14.02 5.75 16.89
N SER A 260 13.93 5.05 15.75
CA SER A 260 14.74 3.85 15.49
C SER A 260 16.23 4.17 15.47
N LEU A 261 16.64 5.26 14.82
CA LEU A 261 18.02 5.71 14.80
C LEU A 261 18.52 6.10 16.19
N VAL A 262 17.71 6.82 16.97
CA VAL A 262 18.06 7.20 18.35
C VAL A 262 18.30 5.95 19.20
N VAL A 263 17.44 4.93 19.11
CA VAL A 263 17.62 3.66 19.84
C VAL A 263 18.91 2.95 19.42
N ILE A 264 19.21 2.89 18.12
CA ILE A 264 20.44 2.27 17.60
C ILE A 264 21.68 3.00 18.12
N VAL A 265 21.70 4.33 18.06
CA VAL A 265 22.81 5.15 18.54
C VAL A 265 22.99 5.00 20.05
N LEU A 266 21.91 5.04 20.84
CA LEU A 266 21.98 4.86 22.29
C LEU A 266 22.49 3.46 22.68
N ARG A 267 22.09 2.42 21.96
CA ARG A 267 22.64 1.06 22.15
C ARG A 267 24.13 1.01 21.81
N ARG A 268 24.54 1.63 20.70
CA ARG A 268 25.96 1.69 20.31
C ARG A 268 26.81 2.46 21.32
N LEU A 269 26.29 3.53 21.92
CA LEU A 269 26.99 4.28 22.98
C LEU A 269 27.06 3.50 24.30
N ARG A 270 26.00 2.77 24.67
CA ARG A 270 25.97 1.97 25.90
C ARG A 270 26.82 0.70 25.82
N TYR A 271 26.93 0.07 24.66
CA TYR A 271 27.59 -1.24 24.50
C TYR A 271 28.86 -1.21 23.65
N GLY A 272 29.14 -0.12 22.92
CA GLY A 272 30.33 0.04 22.08
C GLY A 272 31.63 0.33 22.84
N GLY A 273 31.58 0.42 24.17
CA GLY A 273 32.77 0.53 25.04
C GLY A 273 33.24 -0.80 25.63
N ALA A 274 32.49 -1.90 25.47
CA ALA A 274 32.90 -3.21 25.96
C ALA A 274 33.68 -3.95 24.86
N VAL A 275 34.98 -3.71 24.79
CA VAL A 275 35.92 -4.63 24.12
C VAL A 275 35.97 -5.91 24.96
N PRO A 276 35.58 -7.10 24.46
CA PRO A 276 35.92 -8.34 25.14
C PRO A 276 37.40 -8.59 24.86
N SER A 277 38.27 -8.12 25.74
CA SER A 277 39.69 -8.51 25.74
C SER A 277 39.84 -9.80 26.51
N HIS A 278 39.69 -10.96 25.86
CA HIS A 278 40.37 -12.18 26.31
C HIS A 278 40.63 -13.12 25.14
N PRO A 279 41.90 -13.28 24.74
CA PRO A 279 42.41 -14.47 24.09
C PRO A 279 43.06 -15.35 25.16
N VAL A 280 42.36 -16.36 25.70
CA VAL A 280 43.03 -17.47 26.40
C VAL A 280 42.21 -18.74 26.16
N ALA A 281 42.63 -19.53 25.18
CA ALA A 281 42.29 -20.93 25.08
C ALA A 281 43.60 -21.70 24.94
N GLU A 282 44.30 -21.92 26.05
CA GLU A 282 45.38 -22.90 26.13
C GLU A 282 45.60 -23.37 27.58
N LEU A 283 45.74 -24.70 27.72
CA LEU A 283 45.95 -25.52 28.92
C LEU A 283 44.76 -25.58 29.91
N ASP A 284 44.24 -26.72 30.35
CA ASP A 284 44.94 -27.94 30.72
C ASP A 284 43.94 -29.11 30.88
N ARG A 285 44.16 -30.24 30.17
CA ARG A 285 43.79 -31.60 30.62
C ARG A 285 44.64 -32.61 29.86
N ALA A 286 45.88 -32.77 30.33
CA ALA A 286 46.67 -33.97 30.07
C ALA A 286 46.32 -35.07 31.08
N GLY A 287 46.26 -36.31 30.58
CA GLY A 287 46.21 -37.56 31.35
C GLY A 287 45.27 -38.58 30.69
N GLY A 288 45.72 -39.58 29.94
CA GLY A 288 47.07 -40.05 29.63
C GLY A 288 47.01 -41.29 28.72
N SER A 289 48.21 -41.71 28.30
CA SER A 289 48.62 -42.99 27.67
C SER A 289 48.16 -43.35 26.24
N ASP A 290 49.12 -43.16 25.33
CA ASP A 290 49.41 -43.84 24.04
C ASP A 290 49.42 -45.40 24.09
N PRO A 291 49.68 -46.13 22.98
CA PRO A 291 49.49 -45.86 21.53
C PRO A 291 48.78 -47.05 20.81
N VAL A 292 48.60 -46.98 19.47
CA VAL A 292 48.86 -48.05 18.46
C VAL A 292 47.99 -47.89 17.19
N ALA A 293 48.69 -47.61 16.08
CA ALA A 293 48.58 -48.10 14.69
C ALA A 293 47.25 -48.52 14.02
N GLY A 294 47.16 -48.20 12.71
CA GLY A 294 46.49 -49.00 11.66
C GLY A 294 45.15 -48.42 11.16
N PHE A 295 45.05 -47.69 10.05
CA PHE A 295 45.06 -48.11 8.63
C PHE A 295 43.99 -49.15 8.21
N GLY A 296 43.22 -48.82 7.16
CA GLY A 296 42.40 -49.73 6.32
C GLY A 296 40.91 -49.73 6.67
N VAL A 297 40.00 -49.09 5.92
CA VAL A 297 39.53 -49.37 4.53
C VAL A 297 38.99 -50.80 4.35
N LEU A 298 37.72 -50.88 3.91
CA LEU A 298 37.08 -51.81 2.95
C LEU A 298 35.64 -52.16 3.43
N VAL A 299 34.61 -51.59 2.82
CA VAL A 299 33.86 -52.05 1.62
C VAL A 299 32.69 -53.00 1.97
N SER A 300 31.51 -52.59 1.51
CA SER A 300 30.18 -53.22 1.39
C SER A 300 30.14 -54.62 0.73
N PRO A 301 28.99 -55.15 0.25
CA PRO A 301 27.57 -55.16 0.70
C PRO A 301 27.02 -56.62 0.77
N ASP A 302 25.74 -56.80 1.15
CA ASP A 302 24.70 -57.53 0.38
C ASP A 302 23.60 -58.17 1.26
N ASP A 303 22.37 -57.94 0.79
CA ASP A 303 21.18 -58.81 0.72
C ASP A 303 20.71 -59.56 1.97
N GLY A 304 19.44 -59.52 2.41
CA GLY A 304 18.16 -59.46 1.71
C GLY A 304 17.19 -60.43 2.42
N VAL A 305 15.91 -60.41 2.04
CA VAL A 305 14.83 -61.39 2.37
C VAL A 305 13.85 -61.05 3.52
N GLU A 306 12.79 -60.32 3.14
CA GLU A 306 11.38 -60.75 3.02
C GLU A 306 10.69 -61.61 4.12
N GLY A 307 9.55 -61.07 4.62
CA GLY A 307 8.28 -61.81 4.72
C GLY A 307 7.65 -62.06 6.10
N LYS A 308 6.52 -61.38 6.44
CA LYS A 308 5.25 -62.04 6.85
C LYS A 308 4.10 -61.06 7.19
N ASN A 309 2.92 -61.41 6.65
CA ASN A 309 1.58 -60.91 6.93
C ASN A 309 1.12 -61.05 8.40
N ARG A 310 0.29 -60.11 8.89
CA ARG A 310 -0.94 -60.45 9.63
C ARG A 310 -1.96 -59.30 9.74
N THR A 311 -3.20 -59.76 9.82
CA THR A 311 -4.54 -59.15 9.69
C THR A 311 -5.06 -58.40 10.93
N MET A 312 -6.03 -57.50 10.66
CA MET A 312 -7.22 -57.11 11.46
C MET A 312 -7.04 -56.73 12.95
N ASN A 313 -7.50 -55.53 13.36
CA ASN A 313 -8.88 -55.24 13.77
C ASN A 313 -8.94 -53.97 14.66
N SER A 314 -10.12 -53.34 14.67
CA SER A 314 -10.71 -52.57 15.78
C SER A 314 -10.22 -51.14 16.08
N GLY A 315 -11.13 -50.19 15.87
CA GLY A 315 -11.68 -49.49 17.03
C GLY A 315 -11.40 -48.00 17.17
N ALA A 316 -12.46 -47.22 17.01
CA ALA A 316 -12.84 -46.10 17.88
C ALA A 316 -12.09 -44.75 17.78
N THR A 317 -12.89 -43.76 17.40
CA THR A 317 -13.07 -42.45 18.04
C THR A 317 -12.16 -41.25 17.72
N LYS A 318 -12.87 -40.12 17.60
CA LYS A 318 -12.51 -38.72 17.92
C LYS A 318 -11.89 -37.83 16.82
N ASN A 319 -12.74 -36.87 16.42
CA ASN A 319 -12.47 -35.42 16.40
C ASN A 319 -11.08 -34.96 15.97
N GLY A 320 -11.01 -34.40 14.76
CA GLY A 320 -9.91 -33.56 14.30
C GLY A 320 -10.45 -32.35 13.55
N LYS A 321 -10.97 -31.37 14.31
CA LYS A 321 -11.29 -30.02 13.83
C LYS A 321 -9.98 -29.42 13.31
N ARG A 322 -9.73 -29.48 11.99
CA ARG A 322 -8.60 -28.77 11.36
C ARG A 322 -8.87 -27.27 11.53
N MET A 323 -8.18 -26.69 12.50
CA MET A 323 -7.96 -25.24 12.57
C MET A 323 -7.22 -24.86 11.28
N GLY A 324 -7.94 -24.24 10.35
CA GLY A 324 -7.33 -23.57 9.21
C GLY A 324 -6.47 -22.43 9.73
N GLY A 325 -5.15 -22.60 9.68
CA GLY A 325 -4.24 -21.48 9.80
C GLY A 325 -4.50 -20.49 8.64
N PRO A 326 -4.31 -19.19 8.85
CA PRO A 326 -4.55 -18.22 7.79
C PRO A 326 -3.54 -18.44 6.66
N PRO A 327 -3.95 -18.24 5.38
CA PRO A 327 -3.04 -18.36 4.26
C PRO A 327 -1.94 -17.30 4.37
N ALA A 328 -0.71 -17.72 4.08
CA ALA A 328 0.43 -16.83 3.94
C ALA A 328 0.29 -16.01 2.65
N ASP A 329 0.60 -14.71 2.73
CA ASP A 329 0.54 -13.69 1.64
C ASP A 329 -0.85 -13.14 1.29
N GLN A 330 -1.49 -12.35 2.17
CA GLN A 330 -2.75 -11.69 1.83
C GLN A 330 -2.99 -10.36 2.58
N ASN A 331 -2.61 -9.24 1.94
CA ASN A 331 -3.19 -7.91 2.21
C ASN A 331 -4.25 -7.64 1.13
N GLY A 332 -5.40 -7.05 1.48
CA GLY A 332 -6.45 -6.64 0.52
C GLY A 332 -6.93 -7.78 -0.39
N ILE A 333 -7.67 -8.74 0.15
CA ILE A 333 -8.14 -9.90 -0.60
C ILE A 333 -9.34 -9.46 -1.42
N GLY A 334 -9.09 -8.90 -2.59
CA GLY A 334 -10.06 -8.93 -3.69
C GLY A 334 -9.87 -10.26 -4.42
N GLU A 335 -10.73 -11.24 -4.13
CA GLU A 335 -10.75 -12.50 -4.86
C GLU A 335 -11.80 -12.46 -5.98
N ALA A 336 -11.42 -12.98 -7.14
CA ALA A 336 -12.38 -13.18 -8.21
C ALA A 336 -13.42 -14.19 -7.73
N SER A 337 -14.70 -13.86 -7.86
CA SER A 337 -15.76 -14.82 -7.56
C SER A 337 -15.65 -15.99 -8.54
N GLU A 338 -15.59 -17.22 -8.03
CA GLU A 338 -15.85 -18.41 -8.83
C GLU A 338 -17.32 -18.37 -9.25
N SER A 339 -17.56 -18.00 -10.52
CA SER A 339 -18.87 -18.07 -11.18
C SER A 339 -18.72 -18.76 -12.50
#